data_AF-A0A3D0JRL3-F1
#
_entry.id   AF-A0A3D0JRL3-F1
#
_cell.length_a   1.000
_cell.length_b   1.000
_cell.length_c   1.000
_cell.angle_alpha   90.00
_cell.angle_beta   90.00
_cell.angle_gamma   90.00
#
_symmetry.space_group_name_H-M   'P 1'
#
loop_
_entity.id
_entity.type
_entity.pdbx_description
1 polymer ?
#
loop_
_entity_poly.entity_id
_entity_poly.type
_entity_poly.pdbx_seq_one_letter_code
_entity_poly.pdbx_strand_id
1 'polypeptide(L)'
;MTSTAQRPEDENLGIGSNLCYGLQHVLTMYGGIVAVPLIVGQAAGLSPADIGLLIAASLFVGGAATLLQTIGLPFFGCQLPLVQGVSFASVATIVAIVGSNGGEGGLPVVFGAVIGAALIGLLITPIFSKITKFFPPLVTGIVITTIGLTLMPVAARWAMGGNSQAADFGSMANIGLAAFTLATVLLLSKVGSATISRLSILLAMVIGTLVALAFGMADFSRVSEGPVLAFPAPLHFGMPVFEVAAIISMLIVVMVILVETSADILAVGDIINTRIDSKRLGNGLRADMIASVVAPLFGSFTQSAFAQNVGLVAVTGVKS
;
A
#
# COMPACT_ATOMS: atom_id res chain seq x y z
N MET A 1 42.77 5.45 3.74
CA MET A 1 41.53 5.00 3.08
C MET A 1 40.75 4.20 4.10
N THR A 2 39.77 4.82 4.75
CA THR A 2 38.91 4.16 5.74
C THR A 2 38.09 3.09 5.04
N SER A 3 38.31 1.83 5.40
CA SER A 3 37.39 0.73 5.09
C SER A 3 35.99 1.16 5.55
N THR A 4 35.11 1.52 4.61
CA THR A 4 33.69 1.72 4.90
C THR A 4 33.15 0.40 5.41
N ALA A 5 32.90 0.32 6.72
CA ALA A 5 32.20 -0.81 7.30
C ALA A 5 30.91 -1.04 6.49
N GLN A 6 30.72 -2.25 5.99
CA GLN A 6 29.54 -2.63 5.23
C GLN A 6 28.32 -2.36 6.10
N ARG A 7 27.34 -1.61 5.57
CA ARG A 7 26.14 -1.31 6.34
C ARG A 7 25.37 -2.62 6.54
N PRO A 8 24.65 -2.81 7.67
CA PRO A 8 23.86 -4.01 7.92
C PRO A 8 22.88 -4.34 6.78
N GLU A 9 22.34 -3.31 6.15
CA GLU A 9 21.44 -3.40 4.99
C GLU A 9 22.11 -3.76 3.65
N ASP A 10 23.44 -3.71 3.57
CA ASP A 10 24.19 -4.09 2.36
C ASP A 10 24.65 -5.56 2.39
N GLU A 11 24.17 -6.36 3.36
CA GLU A 11 24.50 -7.78 3.48
C GLU A 11 23.91 -8.56 2.29
N ASN A 12 24.71 -9.41 1.64
CA ASN A 12 24.24 -10.24 0.54
C ASN A 12 24.10 -11.70 1.00
N LEU A 13 22.87 -12.16 1.21
CA LEU A 13 22.54 -13.52 1.67
C LEU A 13 22.60 -14.58 0.54
N GLY A 14 22.99 -14.17 -0.67
CA GLY A 14 23.00 -15.00 -1.88
C GLY A 14 21.67 -15.00 -2.63
N ILE A 15 21.71 -15.34 -3.92
CA ILE A 15 20.56 -15.21 -4.84
C ILE A 15 19.35 -16.02 -4.36
N GLY A 16 19.56 -17.25 -3.88
CA GLY A 16 18.48 -18.12 -3.41
C GLY A 16 17.77 -17.57 -2.16
N SER A 17 18.53 -17.16 -1.15
CA SER A 17 17.99 -16.56 0.07
C SER A 17 17.27 -15.25 -0.21
N ASN A 18 17.88 -14.36 -1.00
CA ASN A 18 17.28 -13.07 -1.37
C ASN A 18 15.97 -13.26 -2.14
N LEU A 19 15.89 -14.26 -3.03
CA LEU A 19 14.66 -14.57 -3.75
C LEU A 19 13.57 -15.10 -2.82
N CYS A 20 13.91 -16.02 -1.90
CA CYS A 20 12.97 -16.57 -0.92
C CYS A 20 12.42 -15.49 0.03
N TYR A 21 13.30 -14.67 0.61
CA TYR A 21 12.89 -13.59 1.52
C TYR A 21 12.16 -12.47 0.78
N GLY A 22 12.62 -12.10 -0.43
CA GLY A 22 11.92 -11.14 -1.29
C GLY A 22 10.49 -11.60 -1.62
N LEU A 23 10.31 -12.88 -1.95
CA LEU A 23 8.98 -13.45 -2.16
C LEU A 23 8.14 -13.40 -0.88
N GLN A 24 8.72 -13.67 0.29
CA GLN A 24 8.02 -13.54 1.57
C GLN A 24 7.55 -12.09 1.83
N HIS A 25 8.36 -11.08 1.53
CA HIS A 25 7.96 -9.67 1.63
C HIS A 25 6.76 -9.35 0.73
N VAL A 26 6.79 -9.81 -0.52
CA VAL A 26 5.70 -9.63 -1.48
C VAL A 26 4.42 -10.30 -0.98
N LEU A 27 4.51 -11.55 -0.54
CA LEU A 27 3.36 -12.33 -0.05
C LEU A 27 2.73 -11.72 1.20
N THR A 28 3.54 -11.17 2.10
CA THR A 28 3.06 -10.53 3.34
C THR A 28 2.30 -9.23 3.04
N MET A 29 2.74 -8.49 2.03
CA MET A 29 2.19 -7.16 1.71
C MET A 29 1.06 -7.20 0.68
N TYR A 30 0.88 -8.33 -0.02
CA TYR A 30 -0.07 -8.51 -1.11
C TYR A 30 -1.50 -8.07 -0.73
N GLY A 31 -2.00 -8.52 0.43
CA GLY A 31 -3.34 -8.16 0.89
C GLY A 31 -3.52 -6.65 1.09
N GLY A 32 -2.49 -5.96 1.57
CA GLY A 32 -2.53 -4.52 1.79
C GLY A 32 -2.48 -3.71 0.49
N ILE A 33 -1.59 -4.07 -0.44
CA ILE A 33 -1.48 -3.39 -1.74
C ILE A 33 -2.77 -3.53 -2.57
N VAL A 34 -3.40 -4.70 -2.57
CA VAL A 34 -4.56 -4.98 -3.42
C VAL A 34 -5.83 -4.32 -2.88
N ALA A 35 -5.91 -4.09 -1.58
CA ALA A 35 -7.10 -3.55 -0.95
C ALA A 35 -7.45 -2.13 -1.44
N VAL A 36 -6.49 -1.20 -1.50
CA VAL A 36 -6.77 0.19 -1.92
C VAL A 36 -7.36 0.28 -3.34
N PRO A 37 -6.73 -0.25 -4.40
CA PRO A 37 -7.30 -0.21 -5.75
C PRO A 37 -8.66 -0.93 -5.83
N LEU A 38 -8.89 -1.98 -5.03
CA LEU A 38 -10.19 -2.63 -4.94
C LEU A 38 -11.26 -1.70 -4.34
N ILE A 39 -10.96 -1.02 -3.23
CA ILE A 39 -11.88 -0.07 -2.58
C ILE A 39 -12.20 1.09 -3.52
N VAL A 40 -11.17 1.69 -4.11
CA VAL A 40 -11.31 2.86 -4.99
C VAL A 40 -12.05 2.48 -6.27
N GLY A 41 -11.70 1.36 -6.90
CA GLY A 41 -12.36 0.90 -8.12
C GLY A 41 -13.83 0.55 -7.91
N GLN A 42 -14.17 -0.09 -6.78
CA GLN A 42 -15.57 -0.33 -6.40
C GLN A 42 -16.33 0.97 -6.11
N ALA A 43 -15.70 1.95 -5.45
CA ALA A 43 -16.30 3.25 -5.20
C ALA A 43 -16.51 4.06 -6.49
N ALA A 44 -15.61 3.89 -7.47
CA ALA A 44 -15.73 4.50 -8.80
C ALA A 44 -16.72 3.78 -9.72
N GLY A 45 -17.24 2.60 -9.32
CA GLY A 45 -18.17 1.82 -10.14
C GLY A 45 -17.50 1.15 -11.34
N LEU A 46 -16.19 0.90 -11.28
CA LEU A 46 -15.43 0.30 -12.37
C LEU A 46 -15.82 -1.16 -12.65
N SER A 47 -15.59 -1.57 -13.89
CA SER A 47 -15.71 -2.97 -14.28
C SER A 47 -14.68 -3.85 -13.53
N PRO A 48 -14.94 -5.15 -13.32
CA PRO A 48 -13.95 -6.05 -12.72
C PRO A 48 -12.60 -6.09 -13.46
N ALA A 49 -12.63 -5.92 -14.79
CA ALA A 49 -11.42 -5.88 -15.60
C ALA A 49 -10.57 -4.63 -15.29
N ASP A 50 -11.21 -3.47 -15.17
CA ASP A 50 -10.56 -2.21 -14.84
C ASP A 50 -10.03 -2.18 -13.39
N ILE A 51 -10.76 -2.78 -12.44
CA ILE A 51 -10.24 -3.00 -11.08
C ILE A 51 -8.98 -3.88 -11.12
N GLY A 52 -8.99 -4.93 -11.95
CA GLY A 52 -7.82 -5.76 -12.19
C GLY A 52 -6.62 -4.95 -12.72
N LEU A 53 -6.87 -3.99 -13.60
CA LEU A 53 -5.83 -3.09 -14.11
C LEU A 53 -5.29 -2.14 -13.02
N LEU A 54 -6.15 -1.57 -12.17
CA LEU A 54 -5.71 -0.76 -11.02
C LEU A 54 -4.83 -1.55 -10.05
N ILE A 55 -5.17 -2.82 -9.82
CA ILE A 55 -4.39 -3.74 -8.99
C ILE A 55 -3.02 -4.00 -9.64
N ALA A 56 -2.99 -4.33 -10.93
CA ALA A 56 -1.75 -4.57 -11.67
C ALA A 56 -0.86 -3.31 -11.68
N ALA A 57 -1.43 -2.14 -11.94
CA ALA A 57 -0.74 -0.86 -11.89
C ALA A 57 -0.15 -0.56 -10.51
N SER A 58 -0.90 -0.84 -9.44
CA SER A 58 -0.47 -0.60 -8.07
C SER A 58 0.66 -1.54 -7.64
N LEU A 59 0.63 -2.80 -8.05
CA LEU A 59 1.73 -3.73 -7.84
C LEU A 59 2.97 -3.32 -8.65
N PHE A 60 2.79 -2.91 -9.90
CA PHE A 60 3.88 -2.48 -10.77
C PHE A 60 4.60 -1.24 -10.23
N VAL A 61 3.84 -0.19 -9.92
CA VAL A 61 4.40 1.05 -9.39
C VAL A 61 4.95 0.85 -7.98
N GLY A 62 4.26 0.11 -7.11
CA GLY A 62 4.75 -0.20 -5.76
C GLY A 62 6.08 -0.99 -5.79
N GLY A 63 6.22 -1.92 -6.73
CA GLY A 63 7.48 -2.61 -6.99
C GLY A 63 8.59 -1.67 -7.46
N ALA A 64 8.32 -0.81 -8.43
CA ALA A 64 9.28 0.18 -8.91
C ALA A 64 9.67 1.20 -7.83
N ALA A 65 8.72 1.65 -7.02
CA ALA A 65 8.94 2.53 -5.88
C ALA A 65 9.79 1.86 -4.80
N THR A 66 9.54 0.57 -4.53
CA THR A 66 10.36 -0.23 -3.61
C THR A 66 11.80 -0.29 -4.10
N LEU A 67 12.04 -0.58 -5.38
CA LEU A 67 13.38 -0.59 -5.96
C LEU A 67 14.06 0.78 -5.85
N LEU A 68 13.33 1.87 -6.13
CA LEU A 68 13.85 3.22 -5.95
C LEU A 68 14.26 3.49 -4.50
N GLN A 69 13.47 3.01 -3.54
CA GLN A 69 13.71 3.20 -2.11
C GLN A 69 14.89 2.39 -1.59
N THR A 70 15.01 1.12 -2.01
CA THR A 70 16.01 0.16 -1.53
C THR A 70 17.36 0.31 -2.23
N ILE A 71 17.38 0.46 -3.57
CA ILE A 71 18.62 0.67 -4.33
C ILE A 71 19.14 2.09 -4.10
N GLY A 72 18.23 3.06 -4.11
CA GLY A 72 18.55 4.48 -4.05
C GLY A 72 19.17 5.01 -5.35
N LEU A 73 18.74 6.20 -5.74
CA LEU A 73 19.36 7.03 -6.77
C LEU A 73 19.91 8.32 -6.13
N PRO A 74 20.77 9.08 -6.80
CA PRO A 74 21.19 10.38 -6.28
C PRO A 74 19.97 11.24 -5.90
N PHE A 75 19.86 11.61 -4.62
CA PHE A 75 18.77 12.38 -4.01
C PHE A 75 17.43 11.66 -3.78
N PHE A 76 17.30 10.39 -4.16
CA PHE A 76 16.05 9.61 -4.03
C PHE A 76 16.33 8.25 -3.40
N GLY A 77 15.53 7.85 -2.44
CA GLY A 77 15.65 6.58 -1.75
C GLY A 77 16.59 6.66 -0.56
N CYS A 78 16.15 6.10 0.56
CA CYS A 78 16.93 6.06 1.79
C CYS A 78 17.83 4.82 1.89
N GLN A 79 17.79 3.90 0.93
CA GLN A 79 18.58 2.66 0.94
C GLN A 79 18.34 1.86 2.22
N LEU A 80 17.08 1.66 2.56
CA LEU A 80 16.63 0.80 3.66
C LEU A 80 15.73 -0.28 3.09
N PRO A 81 15.56 -1.43 3.78
CA PRO A 81 14.62 -2.49 3.40
C PRO A 81 13.16 -2.06 3.65
N LEU A 82 12.75 -1.00 2.96
CA LEU A 82 11.41 -0.43 3.00
C LEU A 82 10.68 -0.79 1.73
N VAL A 83 9.58 -1.51 1.90
CA VAL A 83 8.70 -1.84 0.79
C VAL A 83 7.64 -0.76 0.68
N GLN A 84 7.40 -0.35 -0.56
CA GLN A 84 6.47 0.71 -0.92
C GLN A 84 5.19 0.11 -1.45
N GLY A 85 4.07 0.77 -1.15
CA GLY A 85 2.78 0.40 -1.69
C GLY A 85 1.79 1.54 -1.60
N VAL A 86 0.58 1.28 -2.07
CA VAL A 86 -0.48 2.28 -2.04
C VAL A 86 -0.90 2.57 -0.60
N SER A 87 -0.89 3.85 -0.20
CA SER A 87 -1.23 4.26 1.16
C SER A 87 -2.73 4.23 1.43
N PHE A 88 -3.11 3.58 2.52
CA PHE A 88 -4.48 3.61 3.05
C PHE A 88 -4.91 4.99 3.53
N ALA A 89 -3.97 5.88 3.87
CA ALA A 89 -4.26 7.24 4.31
C ALA A 89 -5.04 8.04 3.25
N SER A 90 -4.87 7.69 1.97
CA SER A 90 -5.53 8.36 0.85
C SER A 90 -6.93 7.86 0.54
N VAL A 91 -7.32 6.67 1.01
CA VAL A 91 -8.54 5.98 0.56
C VAL A 91 -9.80 6.82 0.79
N ALA A 92 -9.99 7.33 2.01
CA ALA A 92 -11.19 8.10 2.35
C ALA A 92 -11.32 9.36 1.49
N THR A 93 -10.20 10.07 1.27
CA THR A 93 -10.14 11.27 0.44
C THR A 93 -10.40 10.95 -1.03
N ILE A 94 -9.78 9.88 -1.55
CA ILE A 94 -9.99 9.42 -2.93
C ILE A 94 -11.46 9.05 -3.16
N VAL A 95 -12.06 8.25 -2.28
CA VAL A 95 -13.47 7.85 -2.37
C VAL A 95 -14.40 9.07 -2.33
N ALA A 96 -14.08 10.07 -1.52
CA ALA A 96 -14.85 11.33 -1.48
C ALA A 96 -14.76 12.10 -2.81
N ILE A 97 -13.56 12.23 -3.39
CA ILE A 97 -13.35 12.91 -4.69
C ILE A 97 -14.06 12.17 -5.82
N VAL A 98 -13.99 10.84 -5.83
CA VAL A 98 -14.70 9.98 -6.79
C VAL A 98 -16.21 10.19 -6.67
N GLY A 99 -16.75 10.19 -5.44
CA GLY A 99 -18.17 10.39 -5.18
C GLY A 99 -18.69 11.77 -5.60
N SER A 100 -17.90 12.84 -5.43
CA SER A 100 -18.29 14.19 -5.84
C SER A 100 -18.24 14.42 -7.35
N ASN A 101 -17.49 13.60 -8.08
CA ASN A 101 -17.23 13.76 -9.53
C ASN A 101 -17.92 12.69 -10.39
N GLY A 102 -19.01 12.11 -9.90
CA GLY A 102 -19.85 11.21 -10.70
C GLY A 102 -19.32 9.79 -10.87
N GLY A 103 -18.49 9.29 -9.95
CA GLY A 103 -17.98 7.92 -9.97
C GLY A 103 -16.78 7.77 -10.90
N GLU A 104 -16.94 7.05 -12.01
CA GLU A 104 -15.85 6.73 -12.95
C GLU A 104 -15.13 7.98 -13.48
N GLY A 105 -15.88 9.05 -13.76
CA GLY A 105 -15.34 10.35 -14.18
C GLY A 105 -14.47 11.05 -13.12
N GLY A 106 -14.52 10.61 -11.86
CA GLY A 106 -13.73 11.15 -10.76
C GLY A 106 -12.30 10.61 -10.68
N LEU A 107 -11.99 9.50 -11.35
CA LEU A 107 -10.62 8.93 -11.34
C LEU A 107 -9.58 9.87 -11.97
N PRO A 108 -9.82 10.49 -13.15
CA PRO A 108 -8.95 11.54 -13.67
C PRO A 108 -8.66 12.67 -12.67
N VAL A 109 -9.67 13.09 -11.91
CA VAL A 109 -9.53 14.13 -10.88
C VAL A 109 -8.66 13.65 -9.73
N VAL A 110 -8.86 12.42 -9.27
CA VAL A 110 -7.99 11.79 -8.26
C VAL A 110 -6.55 11.75 -8.75
N PHE A 111 -6.32 11.32 -9.99
CA PHE A 111 -4.98 11.23 -10.56
C PHE A 111 -4.30 12.60 -10.63
N GLY A 112 -5.01 13.64 -11.08
CA GLY A 112 -4.46 15.00 -11.09
C GLY A 112 -4.23 15.56 -9.68
N ALA A 113 -5.12 15.25 -8.73
CA ALA A 113 -4.98 15.62 -7.33
C ALA A 113 -3.76 14.96 -6.67
N VAL A 114 -3.54 13.66 -6.91
CA VAL A 114 -2.37 12.91 -6.43
C VAL A 114 -1.08 13.50 -7.02
N ILE A 115 -1.02 13.74 -8.35
CA ILE A 115 0.14 14.35 -8.99
C ILE A 115 0.43 15.73 -8.38
N GLY A 116 -0.57 16.60 -8.31
CA GLY A 116 -0.41 17.96 -7.79
C GLY A 116 0.04 17.97 -6.33
N ALA A 117 -0.61 17.18 -5.48
CA ALA A 117 -0.27 17.08 -4.07
C ALA A 117 1.12 16.48 -3.85
N ALA A 118 1.49 15.43 -4.58
CA ALA A 118 2.80 14.80 -4.48
C ALA A 118 3.93 15.69 -5.03
N LEU A 119 3.69 16.49 -6.06
CA LEU A 119 4.64 17.51 -6.52
C LEU A 119 4.90 18.57 -5.44
N ILE A 120 3.84 19.07 -4.80
CA ILE A 120 3.98 19.99 -3.66
C ILE A 120 4.73 19.29 -2.51
N GLY A 121 4.36 18.03 -2.21
CA GLY A 121 5.04 17.15 -1.26
C GLY A 121 6.54 17.02 -1.51
N LEU A 122 6.93 16.81 -2.77
CA LEU A 122 8.32 16.71 -3.20
C LEU A 122 9.10 18.01 -2.93
N LEU A 123 8.46 19.17 -3.19
CA LEU A 123 9.05 20.48 -2.94
C LEU A 123 9.25 20.78 -1.45
N ILE A 124 8.30 20.37 -0.60
CA ILE A 124 8.40 20.61 0.86
C ILE A 124 9.30 19.59 1.57
N THR A 125 9.52 18.42 0.98
CA THR A 125 10.30 17.32 1.57
C THR A 125 11.65 17.73 2.20
N PRO A 126 12.49 18.58 1.57
CA PRO A 126 13.79 18.98 2.13
C PRO A 126 13.69 19.80 3.43
N ILE A 127 12.56 20.50 3.59
CA ILE A 127 12.21 21.23 4.81
C ILE A 127 11.59 20.25 5.80
N PHE A 128 10.70 19.38 5.31
CA PHE A 128 9.99 18.39 6.09
C PHE A 128 10.93 17.48 6.88
N SER A 129 12.01 16.98 6.24
CA SER A 129 13.00 16.11 6.89
C SER A 129 13.76 16.75 8.06
N LYS A 130 13.67 18.07 8.24
CA LYS A 130 14.25 18.81 9.38
C LYS A 130 13.25 19.06 10.50
N ILE A 131 11.95 18.97 10.21
CA ILE A 131 10.85 19.26 11.13
C ILE A 131 10.14 18.01 11.62
N THR A 132 10.55 16.81 11.21
CA THR A 132 9.97 15.53 11.67
C THR A 132 9.96 15.39 13.19
N LYS A 133 10.90 16.02 13.89
CA LYS A 133 10.93 16.13 15.36
C LYS A 133 9.70 16.79 15.99
N PHE A 134 8.90 17.52 15.21
CA PHE A 134 7.68 18.20 15.68
C PHE A 134 6.42 17.32 15.55
N PHE A 135 6.53 16.11 14.99
CA PHE A 135 5.44 15.14 14.93
C PHE A 135 5.71 14.03 15.96
N PRO A 136 5.24 14.18 17.22
CA PRO A 136 5.45 13.16 18.24
C PRO A 136 4.70 11.88 17.88
N PRO A 137 5.14 10.70 18.39
CA PRO A 137 4.47 9.41 18.15
C PRO A 137 2.96 9.42 18.41
N LEU A 138 2.50 10.27 19.32
CA LEU A 138 1.08 10.48 19.60
C LEU A 138 0.28 10.95 18.37
N VAL A 139 0.83 11.88 17.56
CA VAL A 139 0.14 12.38 16.36
C VAL A 139 0.03 11.27 15.33
N THR A 140 1.12 10.55 15.07
CA THR A 140 1.14 9.41 14.15
C THR A 140 0.16 8.33 14.58
N GLY A 141 0.14 7.99 15.87
CA GLY A 141 -0.78 6.98 16.42
C GLY A 141 -2.25 7.37 16.30
N ILE A 142 -2.60 8.64 16.57
CA ILE A 142 -3.98 9.15 16.38
C ILE A 142 -4.37 9.04 14.91
N VAL A 143 -3.52 9.50 13.98
CA VAL A 143 -3.81 9.49 12.55
C VAL A 143 -4.01 8.06 12.02
N ILE A 144 -3.13 7.12 12.36
CA ILE A 144 -3.27 5.71 11.98
C ILE A 144 -4.57 5.11 12.55
N THR A 145 -4.90 5.43 13.81
CA THR A 145 -6.14 4.96 14.45
C THR A 145 -7.37 5.51 13.72
N THR A 146 -7.35 6.79 13.36
CA THR A 146 -8.44 7.42 12.59
C THR A 146 -8.58 6.78 11.21
N ILE A 147 -7.48 6.52 10.49
CA ILE A 147 -7.51 5.82 9.19
C ILE A 147 -8.21 4.47 9.35
N GLY A 148 -7.78 3.65 10.32
CA GLY A 148 -8.40 2.34 10.59
C GLY A 148 -9.90 2.43 10.89
N LEU A 149 -10.31 3.37 11.75
CA LEU A 149 -11.72 3.59 12.09
C LEU A 149 -12.55 4.04 10.87
N THR A 150 -12.01 4.92 10.02
CA THR A 150 -12.71 5.38 8.81
C THR A 150 -12.88 4.30 7.75
N LEU A 151 -12.09 3.22 7.79
CA LEU A 151 -12.19 2.08 6.88
C LEU A 151 -13.13 0.97 7.39
N MET A 152 -13.58 1.03 8.65
CA MET A 152 -14.53 0.07 9.21
C MET A 152 -15.82 -0.09 8.36
N PRO A 153 -16.44 0.97 7.82
CA PRO A 153 -17.61 0.83 6.96
C PRO A 153 -17.32 0.06 5.67
N VAL A 154 -16.11 0.19 5.13
CA VAL A 154 -15.68 -0.54 3.93
C VAL A 154 -15.57 -2.02 4.22
N ALA A 155 -14.91 -2.38 5.33
CA ALA A 155 -14.80 -3.77 5.78
C ALA A 155 -16.18 -4.39 6.06
N ALA A 156 -17.09 -3.64 6.71
CA ALA A 156 -18.47 -4.09 6.94
C ALA A 156 -19.23 -4.33 5.63
N ARG A 157 -19.07 -3.45 4.64
CA ARG A 157 -19.67 -3.62 3.31
C ARG A 157 -19.16 -4.86 2.60
N TRP A 158 -17.87 -5.16 2.68
CA TRP A 158 -17.29 -6.40 2.14
C TRP A 158 -17.80 -7.64 2.86
N ALA A 159 -17.92 -7.60 4.19
CA ALA A 159 -18.49 -8.71 4.96
C ALA A 159 -19.96 -8.99 4.62
N MET A 160 -20.70 -7.97 4.16
CA MET A 160 -22.07 -8.12 3.66
C MET A 160 -22.14 -8.59 2.19
N GLY A 161 -21.02 -8.81 1.50
CA GLY A 161 -20.97 -9.28 0.10
C GLY A 161 -20.50 -8.24 -0.91
N GLY A 162 -20.13 -7.02 -0.48
CA GLY A 162 -19.48 -5.99 -1.32
C GLY A 162 -20.42 -5.23 -2.27
N ASN A 163 -21.47 -5.87 -2.77
CA ASN A 163 -22.47 -5.26 -3.64
C ASN A 163 -23.79 -5.02 -2.90
N SER A 164 -24.07 -3.76 -2.54
CA SER A 164 -25.30 -3.36 -1.84
C SER A 164 -26.58 -3.51 -2.66
N GLN A 165 -26.47 -3.74 -3.98
CA GLN A 165 -27.59 -3.98 -4.88
C GLN A 165 -27.86 -5.48 -5.10
N ALA A 166 -26.99 -6.36 -4.59
CA ALA A 166 -27.18 -7.80 -4.73
C ALA A 166 -28.27 -8.31 -3.76
N ALA A 167 -29.07 -9.27 -4.21
CA ALA A 167 -30.19 -9.81 -3.42
C ALA A 167 -29.71 -10.54 -2.14
N ASP A 168 -28.47 -11.03 -2.13
CA ASP A 168 -27.82 -11.71 -1.03
C ASP A 168 -26.97 -10.76 -0.16
N PHE A 169 -27.09 -9.45 -0.34
CA PHE A 169 -26.38 -8.47 0.49
C PHE A 169 -26.78 -8.62 1.96
N GLY A 170 -25.78 -8.78 2.83
CA GLY A 170 -25.98 -9.03 4.26
C GLY A 170 -26.49 -10.44 4.58
N SER A 171 -26.41 -11.39 3.65
CA SER A 171 -26.78 -12.79 3.90
C SER A 171 -25.91 -13.41 5.01
N MET A 172 -26.48 -14.38 5.73
CA MET A 172 -25.74 -15.14 6.74
C MET A 172 -24.56 -15.92 6.13
N ALA A 173 -24.62 -16.27 4.85
CA ALA A 173 -23.52 -16.91 4.13
C ALA A 173 -22.33 -15.95 3.97
N ASN A 174 -22.57 -14.71 3.51
CA ASN A 174 -21.52 -13.70 3.34
C ASN A 174 -20.89 -13.31 4.69
N ILE A 175 -21.73 -13.07 5.70
CA ILE A 175 -21.26 -12.73 7.05
C ILE A 175 -20.52 -13.92 7.68
N GLY A 176 -21.03 -15.14 7.51
CA GLY A 176 -20.40 -16.37 8.00
C GLY A 176 -19.02 -16.62 7.38
N LEU A 177 -18.89 -16.40 6.07
CA LEU A 177 -17.61 -16.51 5.37
C LEU A 177 -16.61 -15.45 5.84
N ALA A 178 -17.05 -14.22 6.04
CA ALA A 178 -16.22 -13.15 6.58
C ALA A 178 -15.75 -13.45 8.02
N ALA A 179 -16.67 -13.90 8.89
CA ALA A 179 -16.36 -14.29 10.27
C ALA A 179 -15.40 -15.49 10.32
N PHE A 180 -15.60 -16.49 9.46
CA PHE A 180 -14.71 -17.63 9.32
C PHE A 180 -13.31 -17.21 8.88
N THR A 181 -13.22 -16.34 7.88
CA THR A 181 -11.93 -15.83 7.37
C THR A 181 -11.22 -15.04 8.47
N LEU A 182 -11.91 -14.16 9.19
CA LEU A 182 -11.36 -13.42 10.33
C LEU A 182 -10.89 -14.35 11.44
N ALA A 183 -11.69 -15.34 11.82
CA ALA A 183 -11.31 -16.34 12.83
C ALA A 183 -10.05 -17.10 12.40
N THR A 184 -9.94 -17.45 11.12
CA THR A 184 -8.75 -18.10 10.55
C THR A 184 -7.52 -17.20 10.64
N VAL A 185 -7.62 -15.90 10.30
CA VAL A 185 -6.53 -14.94 10.49
C VAL A 185 -6.09 -14.91 11.95
N LEU A 186 -7.04 -14.76 12.88
CA LEU A 186 -6.74 -14.66 14.32
C LEU A 186 -6.08 -15.93 14.86
N LEU A 187 -6.56 -17.11 14.46
CA LEU A 187 -5.97 -18.39 14.85
C LEU A 187 -4.54 -18.51 14.30
N LEU A 188 -4.34 -18.28 13.00
CA LEU A 188 -3.02 -18.37 12.36
C LEU A 188 -2.03 -17.33 12.92
N SER A 189 -2.49 -16.13 13.25
CA SER A 189 -1.67 -15.07 13.84
C SER A 189 -1.12 -15.43 15.23
N LYS A 190 -1.84 -16.31 15.96
CA LYS A 190 -1.48 -16.78 17.31
C LYS A 190 -0.76 -18.13 17.33
N VAL A 191 -0.54 -18.76 16.17
CA VAL A 191 0.29 -19.96 16.09
C VAL A 191 1.73 -19.58 16.43
N GLY A 192 2.40 -20.35 17.29
CA GLY A 192 3.78 -20.09 17.73
C GLY A 192 4.86 -20.12 16.62
N SER A 193 4.46 -20.24 15.35
CA SER A 193 5.35 -20.16 14.19
C SER A 193 5.30 -18.75 13.59
N ALA A 194 6.43 -18.04 13.66
CA ALA A 194 6.56 -16.69 13.13
C ALA A 194 6.23 -16.61 11.63
N THR A 195 6.57 -17.64 10.84
CA THR A 195 6.29 -17.66 9.39
C THR A 195 4.80 -17.77 9.10
N ILE A 196 4.07 -18.60 9.85
CA ILE A 196 2.62 -18.76 9.70
C ILE A 196 1.91 -17.47 10.13
N SER A 197 2.32 -16.88 11.25
CA SER A 197 1.70 -15.65 11.77
C SER A 197 1.82 -14.48 10.77
N ARG A 198 2.95 -14.35 10.06
CA ARG A 198 3.16 -13.34 9.02
C ARG A 198 2.31 -13.55 7.77
N LEU A 199 2.22 -14.80 7.33
CA LEU A 199 1.41 -15.17 6.17
C LEU A 199 -0.07 -15.37 6.53
N SER A 200 -0.47 -15.11 7.78
CA SER A 200 -1.81 -15.40 8.29
C SER A 200 -2.92 -14.80 7.44
N ILE A 201 -2.77 -13.55 7.01
CA ILE A 201 -3.73 -12.87 6.13
C ILE A 201 -3.82 -13.59 4.78
N LEU A 202 -2.68 -13.85 4.14
CA LEU A 202 -2.64 -14.55 2.84
C LEU A 202 -3.21 -15.96 2.93
N LEU A 203 -2.77 -16.74 3.93
CA LEU A 203 -3.24 -18.11 4.16
C LEU A 203 -4.74 -18.13 4.47
N ALA A 204 -5.24 -17.20 5.28
CA ALA A 204 -6.66 -17.09 5.55
C ALA A 204 -7.46 -16.71 4.30
N MET A 205 -6.94 -15.83 3.44
CA MET A 205 -7.57 -15.54 2.14
C MET A 205 -7.64 -16.80 1.26
N VAL A 206 -6.57 -17.59 1.19
CA VAL A 206 -6.56 -18.87 0.44
C VAL A 206 -7.58 -19.84 1.02
N ILE A 207 -7.54 -20.09 2.34
CA ILE A 207 -8.46 -21.01 3.03
C ILE A 207 -9.91 -20.54 2.88
N GLY A 208 -10.18 -19.25 3.09
CA GLY A 208 -11.51 -18.66 2.92
C GLY A 208 -12.02 -18.79 1.50
N THR A 209 -11.15 -18.60 0.50
CA THR A 209 -11.50 -18.79 -0.92
C THR A 209 -11.81 -20.25 -1.25
N LEU A 210 -11.07 -21.21 -0.70
CA LEU A 210 -11.35 -22.64 -0.87
C LEU A 210 -12.68 -23.04 -0.25
N VAL A 211 -13.01 -22.49 0.92
CA VAL A 211 -14.32 -22.67 1.56
C VAL A 211 -15.42 -22.05 0.68
N ALA A 212 -15.22 -20.82 0.19
CA ALA A 212 -16.16 -20.18 -0.73
C ALA A 212 -16.41 -21.02 -2.00
N LEU A 213 -15.37 -21.62 -2.58
CA LEU A 213 -15.48 -22.55 -3.70
C LEU A 213 -16.33 -23.78 -3.35
N ALA A 214 -16.07 -24.40 -2.20
CA ALA A 214 -16.82 -25.58 -1.75
C ALA A 214 -18.33 -25.31 -1.55
N PHE A 215 -18.68 -24.08 -1.15
CA PHE A 215 -20.07 -23.63 -1.00
C PHE A 215 -20.65 -22.98 -2.27
N GLY A 216 -19.93 -22.98 -3.40
CA GLY A 216 -20.41 -22.41 -4.67
C GLY A 216 -20.50 -20.88 -4.69
N MET A 217 -19.81 -20.20 -3.77
CA MET A 217 -19.77 -18.74 -3.64
C MET A 217 -18.63 -18.10 -4.45
N ALA A 218 -17.73 -18.89 -5.05
CA ALA A 218 -16.62 -18.41 -5.85
C ALA A 218 -16.71 -18.91 -7.30
N ASP A 219 -16.59 -17.99 -8.25
CA ASP A 219 -16.58 -18.27 -9.69
C ASP A 219 -15.20 -17.96 -10.28
N PHE A 220 -14.59 -18.96 -10.91
CA PHE A 220 -13.27 -18.88 -11.54
C PHE A 220 -13.32 -18.98 -13.07
N SER A 221 -14.52 -19.02 -13.67
CA SER A 221 -14.72 -19.16 -15.12
C SER A 221 -13.91 -18.14 -15.93
N ARG A 222 -13.85 -16.90 -15.43
CA ARG A 222 -13.19 -15.76 -16.11
C ARG A 222 -11.68 -15.66 -15.88
N VAL A 223 -11.09 -16.49 -15.01
CA VAL A 223 -9.63 -16.43 -14.75
C VAL A 223 -8.81 -16.76 -15.99
N SER A 224 -9.34 -17.61 -16.87
CA SER A 224 -8.68 -18.02 -18.11
C SER A 224 -8.86 -17.04 -19.28
N GLU A 225 -9.75 -16.05 -19.15
CA GLU A 225 -10.08 -15.11 -20.23
C GLU A 225 -9.10 -13.92 -20.30
N GLY A 226 -8.33 -13.67 -19.23
CA GLY A 226 -7.37 -12.58 -19.14
C GLY A 226 -6.01 -12.88 -19.78
N PRO A 227 -5.27 -11.84 -20.21
CA PRO A 227 -3.90 -12.02 -20.70
C PRO A 227 -2.97 -12.50 -19.57
N VAL A 228 -2.09 -13.46 -19.88
CA VAL A 228 -1.08 -13.99 -18.93
C VAL A 228 -0.08 -12.92 -18.49
N LEU A 229 0.18 -11.94 -19.36
CA LEU A 229 1.04 -10.79 -19.10
C LEU A 229 0.26 -9.51 -19.40
N ALA A 230 0.05 -8.69 -18.38
CA ALA A 230 -0.56 -7.38 -18.49
C ALA A 230 0.44 -6.32 -18.06
N PHE A 231 0.81 -5.44 -18.98
CA PHE A 231 1.53 -4.22 -18.63
C PHE A 231 0.52 -3.10 -18.41
N PRO A 232 0.55 -2.37 -17.28
CA PRO A 232 -0.37 -1.27 -17.05
C PRO A 232 -0.14 -0.21 -18.13
N ALA A 233 -1.12 -0.04 -19.03
CA ALA A 233 -1.03 0.93 -20.10
C ALA A 233 -1.04 2.35 -19.49
N PRO A 234 -0.08 3.22 -19.85
CA PRO A 234 -0.10 4.59 -19.37
C PRO A 234 -1.42 5.26 -19.74
N LEU A 235 -2.01 5.97 -18.78
CA LEU A 235 -3.21 6.81 -18.97
C LEU A 235 -4.46 6.06 -19.45
N HIS A 236 -4.58 4.76 -19.14
CA HIS A 236 -5.76 3.95 -19.48
C HIS A 236 -7.08 4.57 -19.02
N PHE A 237 -7.07 5.16 -17.82
CA PHE A 237 -8.23 5.80 -17.19
C PHE A 237 -8.42 7.26 -17.58
N GLY A 238 -7.70 7.74 -18.60
CA GLY A 238 -7.75 9.12 -19.08
C GLY A 238 -6.63 10.02 -18.55
N MET A 239 -6.64 11.26 -19.05
CA MET A 239 -5.66 12.27 -18.67
C MET A 239 -5.96 12.82 -17.26
N PRO A 240 -4.94 13.02 -16.40
CA PRO A 240 -5.11 13.65 -15.10
C PRO A 240 -5.79 15.03 -15.20
N VAL A 241 -6.82 15.25 -14.39
CA VAL A 241 -7.56 16.52 -14.29
C VAL A 241 -7.18 17.20 -12.98
N PHE A 242 -6.68 18.43 -13.08
CA PHE A 242 -6.16 19.17 -11.93
C PHE A 242 -7.23 20.09 -11.33
N GLU A 243 -7.90 19.60 -10.29
CA GLU A 243 -8.82 20.41 -9.50
C GLU A 243 -8.18 20.89 -8.20
N VAL A 244 -8.22 22.22 -7.98
CA VAL A 244 -7.57 22.85 -6.83
C VAL A 244 -8.10 22.30 -5.50
N ALA A 245 -9.42 22.13 -5.38
CA ALA A 245 -10.02 21.59 -4.16
C ALA A 245 -9.53 20.16 -3.86
N ALA A 246 -9.51 19.29 -4.87
CA ALA A 246 -9.03 17.92 -4.75
C ALA A 246 -7.52 17.86 -4.44
N ILE A 247 -6.71 18.72 -5.07
CA ILE A 247 -5.27 18.87 -4.78
C ILE A 247 -5.05 19.26 -3.31
N ILE A 248 -5.81 20.24 -2.80
CA ILE A 248 -5.70 20.67 -1.40
C ILE A 248 -6.08 19.53 -0.45
N SER A 249 -7.16 18.80 -0.72
CA SER A 249 -7.55 17.64 0.08
C SER A 249 -6.47 16.55 0.08
N MET A 250 -5.91 16.25 -1.09
CA MET A 250 -4.81 15.28 -1.22
C MET A 250 -3.50 15.79 -0.60
N LEU A 251 -3.27 17.10 -0.54
CA LEU A 251 -2.09 17.66 0.10
C LEU A 251 -2.09 17.38 1.62
N ILE A 252 -3.25 17.44 2.26
CA ILE A 252 -3.39 17.07 3.69
C ILE A 252 -2.99 15.60 3.89
N VAL A 253 -3.44 14.72 2.99
CA VAL A 253 -3.06 13.30 3.01
C VAL A 253 -1.56 13.12 2.78
N VAL A 254 -0.97 13.84 1.82
CA VAL A 254 0.47 13.79 1.56
C VAL A 254 1.27 14.21 2.80
N MET A 255 0.82 15.20 3.56
CA MET A 255 1.45 15.56 4.84
C MET A 255 1.43 14.40 5.83
N VAL A 256 0.31 13.67 5.93
CA VAL A 256 0.20 12.47 6.76
C VAL A 256 1.18 11.40 6.29
N ILE A 257 1.22 11.12 4.99
CA ILE A 257 2.14 10.13 4.40
C ILE A 257 3.60 10.49 4.70
N LEU A 258 3.98 11.77 4.60
CA LEU A 258 5.33 12.21 4.93
C LEU A 258 5.69 11.97 6.41
N VAL A 259 4.73 12.15 7.34
CA VAL A 259 4.92 11.81 8.76
C VAL A 259 5.07 10.30 8.95
N GLU A 260 4.19 9.52 8.33
CA GLU A 260 4.17 8.06 8.41
C GLU A 260 5.48 7.45 7.90
N THR A 261 5.87 7.78 6.66
CA THR A 261 7.14 7.33 6.08
C THR A 261 8.34 7.77 6.92
N SER A 262 8.29 8.96 7.51
CA SER A 262 9.38 9.40 8.41
C SER A 262 9.51 8.51 9.63
N ALA A 263 8.38 8.13 10.24
CA ALA A 263 8.35 7.24 11.39
C ALA A 263 8.86 5.83 11.00
N ASP A 264 8.44 5.32 9.84
CA ASP A 264 8.88 4.01 9.35
C ASP A 264 10.38 3.97 9.03
N ILE A 265 10.92 5.01 8.37
CA ILE A 265 12.35 5.13 8.09
C ILE A 265 13.16 5.14 9.40
N LEU A 266 12.72 5.92 10.39
CA LEU A 266 13.41 6.02 11.69
C LEU A 266 13.32 4.70 12.46
N ALA A 267 12.14 4.07 12.50
CA ALA A 267 11.93 2.80 13.17
C ALA A 267 12.79 1.68 12.56
N VAL A 268 12.83 1.56 11.22
CA VAL A 268 13.72 0.61 10.55
C VAL A 268 15.18 0.93 10.86
N GLY A 269 15.56 2.21 10.86
CA GLY A 269 16.89 2.67 11.24
C GLY A 269 17.33 2.13 12.61
N ASP A 270 16.46 2.28 13.61
CA ASP A 270 16.69 1.81 14.97
C ASP A 270 16.73 0.27 15.04
N ILE A 271 15.80 -0.42 14.37
CA ILE A 271 15.74 -1.90 14.33
C ILE A 271 17.04 -2.49 13.76
N ILE A 272 17.51 -1.97 12.62
CA ILE A 272 18.67 -2.53 11.94
C ILE A 272 20.00 -1.96 12.48
N ASN A 273 19.92 -0.99 13.39
CA ASN A 273 21.03 -0.24 13.99
C ASN A 273 21.85 0.55 12.95
N THR A 274 21.17 1.22 12.02
CA THR A 274 21.80 2.09 11.03
C THR A 274 21.45 3.56 11.31
N ARG A 275 22.41 4.46 11.07
CA ARG A 275 22.19 5.89 11.31
C ARG A 275 21.34 6.48 10.20
N ILE A 276 20.26 7.17 10.59
CA ILE A 276 19.42 7.97 9.70
C ILE A 276 19.69 9.45 9.96
N ASP A 277 20.33 10.13 9.01
CA ASP A 277 20.47 11.58 9.03
C ASP A 277 19.34 12.26 8.25
N SER A 278 19.22 13.59 8.37
CA SER A 278 18.18 14.36 7.67
C SER A 278 18.27 14.27 6.15
N LYS A 279 19.46 13.94 5.61
CA LYS A 279 19.67 13.77 4.17
C LYS A 279 19.09 12.43 3.70
N ARG A 280 19.40 11.33 4.40
CA ARG A 280 18.88 10.00 4.12
C ARG A 280 17.36 9.94 4.29
N LEU A 281 16.86 10.55 5.36
CA LEU A 281 15.42 10.74 5.56
C LEU A 281 14.79 11.54 4.41
N GLY A 282 15.38 12.68 4.05
CA GLY A 282 14.90 13.51 2.94
C GLY A 282 14.93 12.79 1.59
N ASN A 283 15.93 11.95 1.32
CA ASN A 283 15.98 11.14 0.10
C ASN A 283 14.87 10.09 0.08
N GLY A 284 14.58 9.43 1.21
CA GLY A 284 13.49 8.47 1.32
C GLY A 284 12.14 9.13 1.04
N LEU A 285 11.86 10.26 1.70
CA LEU A 285 10.64 11.02 1.47
C LEU A 285 10.51 11.52 0.02
N ARG A 286 11.62 11.91 -0.63
CA ARG A 286 11.62 12.31 -2.06
C ARG A 286 11.27 11.15 -2.98
N ALA A 287 11.73 9.95 -2.67
CA ALA A 287 11.42 8.75 -3.42
C ALA A 287 9.93 8.38 -3.33
N ASP A 288 9.34 8.45 -2.13
CA ASP A 288 7.90 8.28 -1.96
C ASP A 288 7.10 9.30 -2.78
N MET A 289 7.50 10.58 -2.75
CA MET A 289 6.80 11.64 -3.47
C MET A 289 6.95 11.51 -4.98
N ILE A 290 8.14 11.24 -5.51
CA ILE A 290 8.30 11.05 -6.96
C ILE A 290 7.58 9.79 -7.45
N ALA A 291 7.58 8.71 -6.66
CA ALA A 291 6.78 7.53 -6.95
C ALA A 291 5.29 7.86 -7.00
N SER A 292 4.80 8.69 -6.06
CA SER A 292 3.42 9.17 -6.03
C SER A 292 3.08 10.12 -7.18
N VAL A 293 4.05 10.86 -7.75
CA VAL A 293 3.84 11.67 -8.96
C VAL A 293 3.71 10.78 -10.19
N VAL A 294 4.48 9.70 -10.27
CA VAL A 294 4.46 8.78 -11.42
C VAL A 294 3.29 7.80 -11.35
N ALA A 295 2.86 7.40 -10.15
CA ALA A 295 1.82 6.39 -9.94
C ALA A 295 0.53 6.62 -10.73
N PRO A 296 -0.05 7.83 -10.77
CA PRO A 296 -1.29 8.09 -11.49
C PRO A 296 -1.18 7.95 -13.01
N LEU A 297 0.04 8.08 -13.57
CA LEU A 297 0.26 7.88 -15.00
C LEU A 297 0.01 6.42 -15.43
N PHE A 298 0.11 5.47 -14.50
CA PHE A 298 -0.15 4.05 -14.75
C PHE A 298 -1.50 3.59 -14.18
N GLY A 299 -2.28 4.47 -13.57
CA GLY A 299 -3.51 4.10 -12.86
C GLY A 299 -3.27 3.58 -11.44
N SER A 300 -2.26 4.10 -10.75
CA SER A 300 -2.04 3.87 -9.32
C SER A 300 -2.19 5.17 -8.52
N PHE A 301 -2.03 5.09 -7.20
CA PHE A 301 -2.34 6.16 -6.26
C PHE A 301 -1.10 6.54 -5.43
N THR A 302 -1.27 7.35 -4.39
CA THR A 302 -0.17 7.76 -3.50
C THR A 302 0.58 6.55 -2.92
N GLN A 303 1.90 6.57 -3.05
CA GLN A 303 2.80 5.56 -2.51
C GLN A 303 3.33 5.98 -1.15
N SER A 304 3.55 5.01 -0.27
CA SER A 304 4.12 5.17 1.06
C SER A 304 4.86 3.91 1.48
N ALA A 305 5.78 4.06 2.44
CA ALA A 305 6.36 2.94 3.15
C ALA A 305 5.27 2.11 3.86
N PHE A 306 5.39 0.78 3.78
CA PHE A 306 4.47 -0.15 4.41
C PHE A 306 4.97 -0.54 5.81
N ALA A 307 4.32 0.02 6.85
CA ALA A 307 4.63 -0.26 8.26
C ALA A 307 4.61 -1.76 8.63
N GLN A 308 3.81 -2.57 7.93
CA GLN A 308 3.76 -4.03 8.14
C GLN A 308 5.13 -4.69 7.88
N ASN A 309 5.89 -4.19 6.90
CA ASN A 309 7.22 -4.70 6.60
C ASN A 309 8.29 -4.20 7.57
N VAL A 310 8.07 -3.07 8.25
CA VAL A 310 8.93 -2.64 9.36
C VAL A 310 8.89 -3.67 10.50
N GLY A 311 7.68 -4.11 10.87
CA GLY A 311 7.50 -5.17 11.86
C GLY A 311 8.13 -6.51 11.44
N LEU A 312 8.14 -6.81 10.13
CA LEU A 312 8.77 -8.00 9.58
C LEU A 312 10.29 -7.98 9.77
N VAL A 313 10.94 -6.86 9.46
CA VAL A 313 12.40 -6.68 9.63
C VAL A 313 12.79 -6.81 11.11
N ALA A 314 12.00 -6.26 12.03
CA ALA A 314 12.25 -6.36 13.47
C ALA A 314 12.30 -7.79 14.00
N VAL A 315 11.46 -8.68 13.47
CA VAL A 315 11.31 -10.06 13.97
C VAL A 315 12.22 -11.04 13.22
N THR A 316 12.43 -10.82 11.91
CA THR A 316 13.27 -11.72 11.10
C THR A 316 14.76 -11.46 11.29
N GLY A 317 15.13 -10.23 11.64
CA GLY A 317 16.53 -9.81 11.69
C GLY A 317 17.21 -9.81 10.31
N VAL A 318 16.46 -10.05 9.23
CA VAL A 318 16.93 -9.94 7.84
C VAL A 318 16.84 -8.48 7.45
N LYS A 319 18.00 -7.90 7.13
CA LYS A 319 18.18 -6.44 6.94
C LYS A 319 18.44 -6.07 5.48
N SER A 320 18.70 -7.08 4.63
CA SER A 320 19.07 -6.99 3.22
C SER A 320 17.87 -6.84 2.29
#